data_AF-A0A952T9C5-F1
#
_entry.id   AF-A0A952T9C5-F1
#
_cell.length_a   1.000
_cell.length_b   1.000
_cell.length_c   1.000
_cell.angle_alpha   90.00
_cell.angle_beta   90.00
_cell.angle_gamma   90.00
#
_symmetry.space_group_name_H-M   'P 1'
#
loop_
_entity.id
_entity.type
_entity.pdbx_description
1 polymer ?
#
loop_
_entity_poly.entity_id
_entity_poly.type
_entity_poly.pdbx_seq_one_letter_code
_entity_poly.pdbx_strand_id
1 'polypeptide(L)'
;MARKEWKIVIGINLLIILLALSPFLPGPSLLSKPTNIVFNLIQQGSILGLLLIPIGIFWTIKQAVKNIDKKALPILLWTVPTLAFILSIWYSEPARNFSRTFAINNAGKLIEAIEKYKSLNKEYPKDITALTPTYLKSIPEPWVMGISGYDYKQKNDSYNLIFAQNVFMSFNFEVVIYNPTGEHEAEGESKTLYDAGRNNWKYYIYD
;
A
#
# COMPACT_ATOMS: atom_id res chain seq x y z
N MET A 1 2.52 -34.51 14.36
CA MET A 1 2.85 -33.09 14.63
C MET A 1 2.10 -32.72 15.89
N ALA A 2 2.79 -32.24 16.92
CA ALA A 2 2.14 -31.83 18.16
C ALA A 2 1.25 -30.61 17.92
N ARG A 3 0.19 -30.45 18.72
CA ARG A 3 -0.71 -29.27 18.65
C ARG A 3 0.03 -27.93 18.74
N LYS A 4 1.15 -27.91 19.48
CA LYS A 4 2.03 -26.73 19.62
C LYS A 4 2.67 -26.32 18.29
N GLU A 5 3.19 -27.27 17.51
CA GLU A 5 3.86 -27.01 16.23
C GLU A 5 2.89 -26.41 15.21
N TRP A 6 1.65 -26.91 15.15
CA TRP A 6 0.62 -26.34 14.27
C TRP A 6 0.26 -24.90 14.62
N LYS A 7 0.18 -24.56 15.92
CA LYS A 7 -0.04 -23.18 16.35
C LYS A 7 1.08 -22.26 15.89
N ILE A 8 2.33 -22.74 15.90
CA ILE A 8 3.49 -21.97 15.40
C ILE A 8 3.36 -21.76 13.89
N VAL A 9 3.09 -22.82 13.12
CA VAL A 9 2.92 -22.71 11.66
C VAL A 9 1.82 -21.71 11.30
N ILE A 10 0.65 -21.84 11.93
CA ILE A 10 -0.49 -20.95 11.68
C ILE A 10 -0.15 -19.52 12.10
N GLY A 11 0.40 -19.33 13.30
CA GLY A 11 0.75 -18.01 13.82
C GLY A 11 1.74 -17.26 12.93
N ILE A 12 2.79 -17.93 12.45
CA ILE A 12 3.78 -17.31 11.57
C ILE A 12 3.18 -16.97 10.21
N ASN A 13 2.40 -17.87 9.59
CA ASN A 13 1.78 -17.57 8.30
C ASN A 13 0.76 -16.42 8.40
N LEU A 14 -0.04 -16.35 9.46
CA LEU A 14 -0.94 -15.23 9.71
C LEU A 14 -0.18 -13.91 9.91
N LEU A 15 0.94 -13.95 10.63
CA LEU A 15 1.80 -12.77 10.80
C LEU A 15 2.36 -12.31 9.45
N ILE A 16 2.82 -13.23 8.60
CA ILE A 16 3.31 -12.89 7.25
C ILE A 16 2.21 -12.25 6.41
N ILE A 17 0.99 -12.77 6.43
CA ILE A 17 -0.16 -12.16 5.74
C ILE A 17 -0.38 -10.73 6.24
N LEU A 18 -0.44 -10.55 7.56
CA LEU A 18 -0.69 -9.24 8.16
C LEU A 18 0.40 -8.23 7.78
N LEU A 19 1.68 -8.62 7.86
CA LEU A 19 2.80 -7.75 7.55
C LEU A 19 2.87 -7.44 6.05
N ALA A 20 2.65 -8.43 5.18
CA ALA A 20 2.66 -8.25 3.73
C ALA A 20 1.51 -7.36 3.23
N LEU A 21 0.38 -7.36 3.93
CA LEU A 21 -0.77 -6.52 3.58
C LEU A 21 -0.77 -5.18 4.32
N SER A 22 0.06 -5.02 5.35
CA SER A 22 0.04 -3.85 6.24
C SER A 22 0.11 -2.50 5.52
N PRO A 23 0.87 -2.27 4.43
CA PRO A 23 0.87 -0.96 3.76
C PRO A 23 -0.48 -0.58 3.15
N PHE A 24 -1.36 -1.54 2.89
CA PHE A 24 -2.65 -1.31 2.24
C PHE A 24 -3.82 -1.26 3.22
N LEU A 25 -3.57 -1.52 4.51
CA LEU A 25 -4.59 -1.54 5.54
C LEU A 25 -4.82 -0.15 6.13
N PRO A 26 -6.04 0.12 6.66
CA PRO A 26 -6.33 1.39 7.32
C PRO A 26 -5.46 1.60 8.56
N GLY A 27 -4.97 2.82 8.75
CA GLY A 27 -4.19 3.23 9.92
C GLY A 27 -3.43 4.54 9.70
N PRO A 28 -2.77 5.06 10.74
CA PRO A 28 -2.17 6.39 10.70
C PRO A 28 -0.99 6.47 9.71
N SER A 29 -0.85 7.61 9.04
CA SER A 29 0.19 7.83 8.01
C SER A 29 1.61 7.81 8.57
N LEU A 30 1.78 7.97 9.89
CA LEU A 30 3.06 7.78 10.59
C LEU A 30 3.65 6.36 10.41
N LEU A 31 2.81 5.37 10.09
CA LEU A 31 3.22 3.99 9.84
C LEU A 31 3.70 3.74 8.40
N SER A 32 3.59 4.74 7.50
CA SER A 32 3.97 4.63 6.08
C SER A 32 5.39 4.12 5.88
N LYS A 33 6.37 4.67 6.60
CA LYS A 33 7.77 4.23 6.49
C LYS A 33 7.97 2.80 6.99
N PRO A 34 7.62 2.44 8.24
CA PRO A 34 7.89 1.09 8.73
C PRO A 34 7.12 0.00 7.97
N THR A 35 5.85 0.22 7.60
CA THR A 35 5.09 -0.79 6.84
C THR A 35 5.70 -1.04 5.46
N ASN A 36 6.08 0.02 4.74
CA ASN A 36 6.73 -0.12 3.43
C ASN A 36 8.09 -0.82 3.52
N ILE A 37 8.89 -0.53 4.55
CA ILE A 37 10.17 -1.23 4.78
C ILE A 37 9.93 -2.72 4.99
N VAL A 38 9.01 -3.09 5.89
CA VAL A 38 8.69 -4.49 6.18
C VAL A 38 8.15 -5.20 4.94
N PHE A 39 7.26 -4.55 4.19
CA PHE A 39 6.72 -5.07 2.94
C PHE A 39 7.82 -5.35 1.91
N ASN A 40 8.74 -4.41 1.70
CA ASN A 40 9.86 -4.61 0.77
C ASN A 40 10.77 -5.76 1.19
N LEU A 41 11.08 -5.88 2.48
CA LEU A 41 11.87 -6.99 3.02
C LEU A 41 11.16 -8.33 2.80
N ILE A 42 9.84 -8.38 2.99
CA ILE A 42 9.04 -9.58 2.70
C ILE A 42 9.09 -9.92 1.22
N GLN A 43 8.95 -8.93 0.33
CA GLN A 43 9.02 -9.16 -1.12
C GLN A 43 10.38 -9.71 -1.55
N GLN A 44 11.47 -9.04 -1.18
CA GLN A 44 12.83 -9.49 -1.51
C GLN A 44 13.13 -10.86 -0.87
N GLY A 45 12.76 -11.04 0.39
CA GLY A 45 12.91 -12.29 1.12
C GLY A 45 12.09 -13.43 0.49
N SER A 46 10.90 -13.14 -0.06
CA SER A 46 10.07 -14.14 -0.73
C SER A 46 10.73 -14.66 -2.00
N ILE A 47 11.33 -13.78 -2.82
CA ILE A 47 12.03 -14.14 -4.05
C ILE A 47 13.20 -15.07 -3.75
N LEU A 48 14.05 -14.69 -2.77
CA LEU A 48 15.17 -15.55 -2.33
C LEU A 48 14.67 -16.85 -1.70
N GLY A 49 13.58 -16.77 -0.94
CA GLY A 49 12.95 -17.89 -0.26
C GLY A 49 12.33 -18.92 -1.19
N LEU A 50 12.04 -18.60 -2.46
CA LEU A 50 11.57 -19.59 -3.44
C LEU A 50 12.56 -20.75 -3.61
N LEU A 51 13.87 -20.50 -3.44
CA LEU A 51 14.90 -21.53 -3.48
C LEU A 51 14.78 -22.56 -2.33
N LEU A 52 14.12 -22.18 -1.23
CA LEU A 52 13.90 -23.04 -0.07
C LEU A 52 12.66 -23.93 -0.21
N ILE A 53 11.77 -23.64 -1.17
CA ILE A 53 10.53 -24.40 -1.36
C ILE A 53 10.79 -25.88 -1.64
N PRO A 54 11.65 -26.28 -2.61
CA PRO A 54 11.91 -27.69 -2.87
C PRO A 54 12.52 -28.42 -1.65
N ILE A 55 13.39 -27.72 -0.91
CA ILE A 55 14.02 -28.25 0.30
C ILE A 55 12.96 -28.48 1.39
N GLY A 56 12.08 -27.51 1.62
CA GLY A 56 10.99 -27.60 2.58
C GLY A 56 9.98 -28.70 2.25
N ILE A 57 9.60 -28.81 0.98
CA ILE A 57 8.69 -29.86 0.49
C ILE A 57 9.33 -31.25 0.66
N PHE A 58 10.56 -31.44 0.16
CA PHE A 58 11.27 -32.73 0.28
C PHE A 58 11.43 -33.15 1.74
N TRP A 59 11.78 -32.21 2.62
CA TRP A 59 11.92 -32.50 4.05
C TRP A 59 10.58 -32.82 4.71
N THR A 60 9.50 -32.13 4.34
CA THR A 60 8.14 -32.41 4.81
C THR A 60 7.69 -33.82 4.38
N ILE A 61 7.93 -34.18 3.11
CA ILE A 61 7.63 -35.53 2.58
C ILE A 61 8.44 -36.59 3.34
N LYS A 62 9.75 -36.38 3.55
CA LYS A 62 10.60 -37.31 4.29
C LYS A 62 10.11 -37.54 5.72
N GLN A 63 9.64 -36.49 6.41
CA GLN A 63 9.07 -36.62 7.75
C GLN A 63 7.75 -37.39 7.74
N ALA A 64 6.91 -37.17 6.73
CA ALA A 64 5.65 -37.88 6.57
C ALA A 64 5.86 -39.38 6.27
N VAL A 65 6.79 -39.73 5.39
CA VAL A 65 7.07 -41.11 4.98
C VAL A 65 7.79 -41.91 6.06
N LYS A 66 8.79 -41.31 6.73
CA LYS A 66 9.61 -42.00 7.73
C LYS A 66 9.01 -42.02 9.15
N ASN A 67 7.78 -41.52 9.35
CA ASN A 67 7.15 -41.35 10.66
C ASN A 67 8.06 -40.67 11.70
N ILE A 68 8.92 -39.74 11.24
CA ILE A 68 9.76 -38.92 12.11
C ILE A 68 8.87 -37.89 12.79
N ASP A 69 9.27 -37.43 13.98
CA ASP A 69 8.62 -36.30 14.64
C ASP A 69 8.45 -35.12 13.69
N LYS A 70 7.18 -34.82 13.40
CA LYS A 70 6.79 -33.76 12.46
C LYS A 70 7.09 -32.40 13.11
N LYS A 71 8.13 -31.71 12.63
CA LYS A 71 8.58 -30.38 13.09
C LYS A 71 7.93 -29.27 12.24
N ALA A 72 7.72 -28.08 12.82
CA ALA A 72 7.17 -26.93 12.08
C ALA A 72 8.10 -26.40 10.98
N LEU A 73 9.42 -26.42 11.20
CA LEU A 73 10.41 -25.80 10.31
C LEU A 73 10.31 -26.22 8.83
N PRO A 74 10.26 -27.52 8.47
CA PRO A 74 10.09 -27.94 7.08
C PRO A 74 8.85 -27.36 6.41
N ILE A 75 7.74 -27.25 7.14
CA ILE A 75 6.51 -26.66 6.62
C ILE A 75 6.70 -25.17 6.38
N LEU A 76 7.24 -24.46 7.37
CA LEU A 76 7.52 -23.03 7.26
C LEU A 76 8.46 -22.67 6.11
N LEU A 77 9.45 -23.53 5.82
CA LEU A 77 10.41 -23.33 4.73
C LEU A 77 9.75 -23.22 3.35
N TRP A 78 8.60 -23.86 3.14
CA TRP A 78 7.87 -23.71 1.88
C TRP A 78 6.62 -22.83 2.02
N THR A 79 5.90 -22.85 3.15
CA THR A 79 4.67 -22.05 3.29
C THR A 79 4.94 -20.55 3.34
N VAL A 80 5.94 -20.10 4.11
CA VAL A 80 6.24 -18.67 4.27
C VAL A 80 6.62 -18.00 2.96
N PRO A 81 7.64 -18.47 2.20
CA PRO A 81 8.01 -17.83 0.94
C PRO A 81 6.92 -17.96 -0.12
N THR A 82 6.21 -19.10 -0.18
CA THR A 82 5.09 -19.27 -1.12
C THR A 82 3.99 -18.27 -0.84
N LEU A 83 3.59 -18.11 0.43
CA LEU A 83 2.52 -17.20 0.82
C LEU A 83 2.91 -15.74 0.59
N ALA A 84 4.12 -15.35 1.01
CA ALA A 84 4.63 -14.01 0.77
C ALA A 84 4.69 -13.67 -0.73
N PHE A 85 5.13 -14.61 -1.57
CA PHE A 85 5.19 -14.45 -3.02
C PHE A 85 3.81 -14.32 -3.65
N ILE A 86 2.87 -15.21 -3.29
CA ILE A 86 1.48 -15.15 -3.79
C ILE A 86 0.82 -13.82 -3.42
N LEU A 87 0.96 -13.36 -2.16
CA LEU A 87 0.40 -12.07 -1.73
C LEU A 87 0.99 -10.91 -2.52
N SER A 88 2.29 -10.96 -2.80
CA SER A 88 3.01 -9.90 -3.53
C SER A 88 2.57 -9.79 -4.99
N ILE A 89 2.29 -10.91 -5.65
CA ILE A 89 1.90 -10.91 -7.08
C ILE A 89 0.39 -10.77 -7.24
N TRP A 90 -0.40 -11.64 -6.60
CA TRP A 90 -1.83 -11.75 -6.89
C TRP A 90 -2.70 -10.85 -6.03
N TYR A 91 -2.30 -10.59 -4.79
CA TYR A 91 -3.13 -9.83 -3.86
C TYR A 91 -2.77 -8.34 -3.82
N SER A 92 -1.62 -7.95 -4.40
CA SER A 92 -1.16 -6.57 -4.38
C SER A 92 -2.09 -5.62 -5.12
N GLU A 93 -2.65 -6.01 -6.27
CA GLU A 93 -3.58 -5.16 -7.02
C GLU A 93 -4.92 -4.92 -6.28
N PRO A 94 -5.65 -5.97 -5.81
CA PRO A 94 -6.84 -5.75 -4.99
C PRO A 94 -6.58 -4.91 -3.74
N ALA A 95 -5.46 -5.16 -3.04
CA ALA A 95 -5.09 -4.41 -1.84
C ALA A 95 -4.79 -2.93 -2.17
N ARG A 96 -4.06 -2.65 -3.25
CA ARG A 96 -3.82 -1.30 -3.75
C ARG A 96 -5.10 -0.59 -4.13
N ASN A 97 -6.03 -1.26 -4.81
CA ASN A 97 -7.30 -0.66 -5.20
C ASN A 97 -8.15 -0.30 -3.97
N PHE A 98 -8.19 -1.18 -2.96
CA PHE A 98 -8.82 -0.90 -1.69
C PHE A 98 -8.19 0.32 -0.99
N SER A 99 -6.86 0.30 -0.83
CA SER A 99 -6.07 1.38 -0.25
C SER A 99 -6.31 2.73 -0.95
N ARG A 100 -6.23 2.75 -2.29
CA ARG A 100 -6.50 3.93 -3.13
C ARG A 100 -7.91 4.46 -2.92
N THR A 101 -8.91 3.60 -2.99
CA THR A 101 -10.32 3.99 -2.79
C THR A 101 -10.50 4.58 -1.40
N PHE A 102 -9.90 3.98 -0.37
CA PHE A 102 -9.98 4.46 1.00
C PHE A 102 -9.33 5.85 1.16
N ALA A 103 -8.13 6.04 0.62
CA ALA A 103 -7.43 7.32 0.62
C ALA A 103 -8.20 8.39 -0.18
N ILE A 104 -8.79 8.06 -1.32
CA ILE A 104 -9.64 8.99 -2.08
C ILE A 104 -10.86 9.44 -1.26
N ASN A 105 -11.51 8.51 -0.55
CA ASN A 105 -12.67 8.85 0.28
C ASN A 105 -12.30 9.80 1.41
N ASN A 106 -11.14 9.61 2.05
CA ASN A 106 -10.66 10.48 3.13
C ASN A 106 -10.22 11.86 2.65
N ALA A 107 -9.87 12.01 1.37
CA ALA A 107 -9.49 13.29 0.77
C ALA A 107 -10.67 14.26 0.62
N GLY A 108 -11.92 13.76 0.68
CA GLY A 108 -13.12 14.57 0.45
C GLY A 108 -13.20 15.82 1.33
N LYS A 109 -12.91 15.69 2.63
CA LYS A 109 -12.91 16.85 3.57
C LYS A 109 -11.86 17.89 3.21
N LEU A 110 -10.71 17.45 2.70
CA LEU A 110 -9.63 18.34 2.29
C LEU A 110 -10.00 19.07 1.01
N ILE A 111 -10.55 18.36 0.03
CA ILE A 111 -11.06 18.95 -1.23
C ILE A 111 -12.15 19.98 -0.94
N GLU A 112 -13.15 19.65 -0.11
CA GLU A 112 -14.21 20.58 0.28
C GLU A 112 -13.66 21.86 0.93
N ALA A 113 -12.63 21.74 1.77
CA ALA A 113 -11.98 22.89 2.38
C ALA A 113 -11.23 23.76 1.36
N ILE A 114 -10.54 23.15 0.40
CA ILE A 114 -9.85 23.85 -0.69
C ILE A 114 -10.84 24.63 -1.56
N GLU A 115 -11.95 23.99 -1.97
CA GLU A 115 -12.96 24.66 -2.79
C GLU A 115 -13.67 25.78 -2.03
N LYS A 116 -13.93 25.58 -0.73
CA LYS A 116 -14.48 26.62 0.13
C LYS A 116 -13.51 27.80 0.31
N TYR A 117 -12.21 27.53 0.39
CA TYR A 117 -11.20 28.59 0.40
C TYR A 117 -11.25 29.41 -0.90
N LYS A 118 -11.31 28.73 -2.07
CA LYS A 118 -11.40 29.42 -3.37
C LYS A 118 -12.66 30.26 -3.51
N SER A 119 -13.81 29.75 -3.07
CA SER A 119 -15.07 30.49 -3.22
C SER A 119 -15.09 31.81 -2.43
N LEU A 120 -14.38 31.88 -1.29
CA LEU A 120 -14.28 33.09 -0.46
C LEU A 120 -13.15 34.03 -0.91
N ASN A 121 -12.00 33.50 -1.30
CA ASN A 121 -10.80 34.30 -1.64
C ASN A 121 -10.64 34.55 -3.14
N LYS A 122 -11.45 33.90 -3.99
CA LYS A 122 -11.37 33.89 -5.46
C LYS A 122 -10.12 33.24 -6.05
N GLU A 123 -9.21 32.76 -5.21
CA GLU A 123 -7.99 32.04 -5.61
C GLU A 123 -7.82 30.77 -4.77
N TYR A 124 -7.14 29.75 -5.33
CA TYR A 124 -6.74 28.58 -4.56
C TYR A 124 -5.66 28.93 -3.53
N PRO A 125 -5.57 28.20 -2.40
CA PRO A 125 -4.54 28.45 -1.40
C PRO A 125 -3.14 28.18 -1.97
N LYS A 126 -2.17 29.03 -1.64
CA LYS A 126 -0.76 28.83 -2.06
C LYS A 126 -0.12 27.62 -1.39
N ASP A 127 -0.58 27.30 -0.19
CA ASP A 127 -0.12 26.18 0.61
C ASP A 127 -1.32 25.55 1.34
N ILE A 128 -1.31 24.24 1.49
CA ILE A 128 -2.35 23.49 2.20
C ILE A 128 -2.49 23.94 3.66
N THR A 129 -1.43 24.45 4.30
CA THR A 129 -1.49 24.96 5.67
C THR A 129 -2.39 26.18 5.82
N ALA A 130 -2.66 26.93 4.74
CA ALA A 130 -3.56 28.09 4.74
C ALA A 130 -5.02 27.71 5.07
N LEU A 131 -5.37 26.43 4.96
CA LEU A 131 -6.68 25.92 5.34
C LEU A 131 -6.87 25.84 6.86
N THR A 132 -5.78 25.82 7.63
CA THR A 132 -5.82 25.69 9.10
C THR A 132 -5.57 27.02 9.80
N PRO A 133 -6.24 27.33 10.92
CA PRO A 133 -7.35 26.58 11.54
C PRO A 133 -8.74 26.92 10.97
N THR A 134 -8.83 27.87 10.03
CA THR A 134 -10.09 28.52 9.63
C THR A 134 -11.06 27.59 8.89
N TYR A 135 -10.56 26.78 7.96
CA TYR A 135 -11.36 25.86 7.14
C TYR A 135 -11.31 24.42 7.68
N LEU A 136 -10.19 24.06 8.34
CA LEU A 136 -9.95 22.75 8.92
C LEU A 136 -9.27 22.91 10.29
N LYS A 137 -9.63 22.04 11.24
CA LYS A 137 -8.92 21.96 12.53
C LYS A 137 -7.48 21.44 12.37
N SER A 138 -7.28 20.51 11.45
CA SER A 138 -6.00 19.92 11.06
C SER A 138 -6.13 19.33 9.65
N ILE A 139 -5.01 19.16 8.96
CA ILE A 139 -5.00 18.51 7.64
C ILE A 139 -5.36 17.03 7.78
N PRO A 140 -6.39 16.52 7.07
CA PRO A 140 -6.75 15.10 7.10
C PRO A 140 -5.62 14.22 6.56
N GLU A 141 -5.41 13.08 7.20
CA GLU A 141 -4.53 12.02 6.69
C GLU A 141 -5.30 11.06 5.78
N PRO A 142 -4.63 10.42 4.80
CA PRO A 142 -5.19 9.30 4.02
C PRO A 142 -5.71 8.15 4.86
N TRP A 143 -5.17 7.99 6.07
CA TRP A 143 -5.50 6.91 7.01
C TRP A 143 -5.30 5.51 6.41
N VAL A 144 -4.26 5.38 5.59
CA VAL A 144 -3.74 4.12 5.08
C VAL A 144 -2.29 4.01 5.54
N MET A 145 -1.95 2.88 6.16
CA MET A 145 -0.65 2.67 6.79
C MET A 145 0.54 2.74 5.85
N GLY A 146 0.37 2.63 4.52
CA GLY A 146 1.44 2.72 3.52
C GLY A 146 1.52 4.06 2.78
N ILE A 147 0.61 5.00 3.06
CA ILE A 147 0.53 6.31 2.40
C ILE A 147 0.94 7.39 3.39
N SER A 148 1.96 8.18 3.05
CA SER A 148 2.58 9.16 3.95
C SER A 148 1.74 10.41 4.21
N GLY A 149 0.81 10.74 3.33
CA GLY A 149 0.02 11.97 3.40
C GLY A 149 -0.50 12.37 2.04
N TYR A 150 -1.16 13.52 1.98
CA TYR A 150 -1.48 14.20 0.73
C TYR A 150 -0.46 15.30 0.46
N ASP A 151 0.03 15.35 -0.77
CA ASP A 151 0.80 16.46 -1.32
C ASP A 151 -0.12 17.39 -2.11
N TYR A 152 0.08 18.69 -1.96
CA TYR A 152 -0.75 19.72 -2.57
C TYR A 152 0.11 20.61 -3.45
N LYS A 153 -0.28 20.76 -4.73
CA LYS A 153 0.37 21.66 -5.67
C LYS A 153 -0.67 22.57 -6.32
N GLN A 154 -0.60 23.87 -6.07
CA GLN A 154 -1.43 24.86 -6.77
C GLN A 154 -1.01 24.95 -8.26
N LYS A 155 -1.98 25.04 -9.17
CA LYS A 155 -1.75 25.26 -10.61
C LYS A 155 -2.66 26.39 -11.10
N ASN A 156 -2.19 27.63 -11.27
CA ASN A 156 -3.00 28.76 -11.78
C ASN A 156 -4.47 28.73 -11.27
N ASP A 157 -5.43 28.31 -12.11
CA ASP A 157 -6.86 28.22 -11.83
C ASP A 157 -7.37 26.82 -11.40
N SER A 158 -6.48 25.90 -11.06
CA SER A 158 -6.70 24.52 -10.56
C SER A 158 -5.69 24.16 -9.46
N TYR A 159 -5.72 22.90 -9.01
CA TYR A 159 -4.71 22.34 -8.11
C TYR A 159 -4.63 20.83 -8.31
N ASN A 160 -3.51 20.26 -7.90
CA ASN A 160 -3.33 18.83 -7.77
C ASN A 160 -3.31 18.45 -6.29
N LEU A 161 -4.07 17.42 -5.94
CA LEU A 161 -3.95 16.71 -4.67
C LEU A 161 -3.43 15.31 -4.96
N ILE A 162 -2.25 14.99 -4.42
CA ILE A 162 -1.46 13.84 -4.82
C ILE A 162 -1.23 12.94 -3.61
N PHE A 163 -1.25 11.63 -3.81
CA PHE A 163 -0.65 10.69 -2.86
C PHE A 163 0.00 9.53 -3.62
N ALA A 164 0.96 8.87 -2.98
CA ALA A 164 1.68 7.75 -3.57
C ALA A 164 1.60 6.50 -2.67
N GLN A 165 1.53 5.33 -3.30
CA GLN A 165 1.63 4.04 -2.63
C GLN A 165 2.58 3.10 -3.36
N ASN A 166 3.26 2.21 -2.62
CA ASN A 166 4.23 1.27 -3.18
C ASN A 166 3.52 0.17 -3.99
N VAL A 167 4.04 -0.12 -5.18
CA VAL A 167 3.53 -1.18 -6.07
C VAL A 167 4.36 -2.44 -5.93
N PHE A 168 5.67 -2.31 -6.12
CA PHE A 168 6.59 -3.44 -6.12
C PHE A 168 8.01 -3.00 -5.76
N MET A 169 8.54 -3.61 -4.71
CA MET A 169 9.92 -3.51 -4.20
C MET A 169 10.43 -2.08 -3.98
N SER A 170 9.55 -1.07 -3.83
CA SER A 170 9.91 0.35 -3.85
C SER A 170 10.65 0.81 -5.11
N PHE A 171 10.61 0.04 -6.19
CA PHE A 171 11.04 0.49 -7.52
C PHE A 171 9.89 1.11 -8.31
N ASN A 172 8.65 0.94 -7.85
CA ASN A 172 7.50 1.47 -8.54
C ASN A 172 6.50 2.02 -7.51
N PHE A 173 6.00 3.21 -7.78
CA PHE A 173 4.99 3.89 -6.98
C PHE A 173 3.77 4.16 -7.85
N GLU A 174 2.61 3.83 -7.30
CA GLU A 174 1.35 4.28 -7.87
C GLU A 174 1.11 5.70 -7.35
N VAL A 175 1.17 6.67 -8.25
CA VAL A 175 0.90 8.07 -7.96
C VAL A 175 -0.53 8.37 -8.35
N VAL A 176 -1.34 8.76 -7.38
CA VAL A 176 -2.77 9.04 -7.54
C VAL A 176 -2.98 10.54 -7.43
N ILE A 177 -3.63 11.14 -8.43
CA ILE A 177 -3.79 12.58 -8.56
C ILE A 177 -5.27 12.94 -8.73
N TYR A 178 -5.72 13.89 -7.93
CA TYR A 178 -6.95 14.63 -8.14
C TYR A 178 -6.66 15.97 -8.79
N ASN A 179 -7.44 16.34 -9.81
CA ASN A 179 -7.48 17.70 -10.35
C ASN A 179 -8.93 18.09 -10.67
N PRO A 180 -9.46 19.21 -10.15
CA PRO A 180 -10.86 19.58 -10.34
C PRO A 180 -11.26 19.83 -11.81
N THR A 181 -10.33 20.17 -12.71
CA THR A 181 -10.60 20.37 -14.14
C THR A 181 -10.60 19.06 -14.94
N GLY A 182 -10.14 17.97 -14.33
CA GLY A 182 -9.93 16.69 -15.03
C GLY A 182 -8.68 16.69 -15.92
N GLU A 183 -7.87 17.76 -15.89
CA GLU A 183 -6.60 17.83 -16.60
C GLU A 183 -5.52 17.15 -15.75
N HIS A 184 -5.13 15.95 -16.15
CA HIS A 184 -4.08 15.17 -15.51
C HIS A 184 -2.88 15.06 -16.45
N GLU A 185 -1.69 15.16 -15.87
CA GLU A 185 -0.43 14.89 -16.54
C GLU A 185 0.29 13.82 -15.73
N ALA A 186 0.77 12.78 -16.40
CA ALA A 186 1.67 11.83 -15.78
C ALA A 186 3.08 12.44 -15.68
N GLU A 187 3.77 12.22 -14.56
CA GLU A 187 5.17 12.59 -14.40
C GLU A 187 6.05 11.36 -14.72
N GLY A 188 7.22 11.56 -15.33
CA GLY A 188 8.17 10.47 -15.64
C GLY A 188 8.08 9.93 -17.07
N GLU A 189 8.55 8.69 -17.29
CA GLU A 189 8.59 8.06 -18.62
C GLU A 189 7.22 7.54 -19.06
N SER A 190 6.39 7.13 -18.10
CA SER A 190 5.03 6.67 -18.36
C SER A 190 4.08 7.84 -18.64
N LYS A 191 3.48 7.86 -19.84
CA LYS A 191 2.43 8.82 -20.21
C LYS A 191 1.02 8.28 -19.99
N THR A 192 0.89 7.06 -19.49
CA THR A 192 -0.40 6.37 -19.39
C THR A 192 -1.08 6.73 -18.09
N LEU A 193 -2.26 7.34 -18.20
CA LEU A 193 -3.14 7.64 -17.08
C LEU A 193 -4.25 6.59 -17.00
N TYR A 194 -4.42 6.01 -15.82
CA TYR A 194 -5.45 5.03 -15.52
C TYR A 194 -6.57 5.67 -14.69
N ASP A 195 -7.77 5.11 -14.81
CA ASP A 195 -8.93 5.57 -14.04
C ASP A 195 -8.87 5.05 -12.59
N ALA A 196 -9.01 5.95 -11.61
CA ALA A 196 -8.98 5.59 -10.19
C ALA A 196 -10.35 5.18 -9.62
N GLY A 197 -11.39 5.05 -10.45
CA GLY A 197 -12.74 4.67 -10.07
C GLY A 197 -13.59 5.82 -9.52
N ARG A 198 -13.09 7.06 -9.55
CA ARG A 198 -13.81 8.28 -9.16
C ARG A 198 -13.52 9.43 -10.11
N ASN A 199 -14.53 10.29 -10.33
CA ASN A 199 -14.41 11.48 -11.17
C ASN A 199 -13.23 12.33 -10.73
N ASN A 200 -12.48 12.87 -11.70
CA ASN A 200 -11.34 13.75 -11.50
C ASN A 200 -10.14 13.12 -10.76
N TRP A 201 -10.18 11.81 -10.50
CA TRP A 201 -9.07 11.04 -9.97
C TRP A 201 -8.47 10.15 -11.06
N LYS A 202 -7.17 10.27 -11.28
CA LYS A 202 -6.39 9.39 -12.14
C LYS A 202 -5.19 8.88 -11.38
N TYR A 203 -4.59 7.80 -11.87
CA TYR A 203 -3.31 7.32 -11.35
C TYR A 203 -2.38 6.91 -12.49
N TYR A 204 -1.09 6.92 -12.22
CA TYR A 204 -0.06 6.33 -13.08
C TYR A 204 0.97 5.60 -12.22
N ILE A 205 1.78 4.78 -12.86
CA ILE A 205 2.90 4.09 -12.21
C ILE A 205 4.17 4.87 -12.54
N TYR A 206 4.89 5.29 -11.50
CA TYR A 206 6.16 5.97 -11.54
C TYR A 206 7.27 5.01 -11.10
N ASP A 207 8.29 4.88 -11.93
CA ASP A 207 9.48 4.04 -11.79
C ASP A 207 10.70 4.80 -11.23
#